data_AF-A0A959I464-F1
#
_entry.id   AF-A0A959I464-F1
#
_cell.length_a   1.000
_cell.length_b   1.000
_cell.length_c   1.000
_cell.angle_alpha   90.00
_cell.angle_beta   90.00
_cell.angle_gamma   90.00
#
_symmetry.space_group_name_H-M   'P 1'
#
loop_
_entity.id
_entity.type
_entity.pdbx_description
1 polymer ?
#
loop_
_entity_poly.entity_id
_entity_poly.type
_entity_poly.pdbx_seq_one_letter_code
_entity_poly.pdbx_strand_id
1 'polypeptide(L)'
;VHGKGALINRMPGDEWQRFANLRLMFAYMYTHPGSKLLFMGGEFGQTTEWNLEKGLEWWLAQYPLHRGVQELVKDLNHLYREQKALNRHQFSAEGFSWIDHSDSRNCVMSYLRKGTLDDQPLVVVCNFTPIARENYQVGVPLQTLWKEAINTDEQRYGGSGVTNSEEALQARDEKWQGQPYSVSLTLPPLSVLVLEPLSGKGKKALAKATTVKPQAAPAAKSKQAKPKASKATAKPSAGQSQLLQAVGKAGAKKDDLKKIKGIGPKLEALLNELGIYTFAQMSKMTLREYELVDSLLSSFQGRGQRDDWAGQARKLLK
;
A
#
# COMPACT_ATOMS: atom_id res chain seq x y z
N VAL A 1 -13.76 -7.13 -28.85
CA VAL A 1 -15.12 -7.51 -29.26
C VAL A 1 -15.86 -6.26 -29.67
N HIS A 2 -16.82 -6.41 -30.59
CA HIS A 2 -17.70 -5.33 -31.05
C HIS A 2 -16.92 -4.10 -31.54
N GLY A 3 -15.80 -4.30 -32.23
CA GLY A 3 -15.05 -3.23 -32.89
C GLY A 3 -14.22 -2.34 -31.96
N LYS A 4 -14.11 -2.68 -30.67
CA LYS A 4 -13.28 -1.92 -29.71
C LYS A 4 -11.78 -2.21 -29.87
N GLY A 5 -11.41 -3.20 -30.67
CA GLY A 5 -10.05 -3.69 -30.81
C GLY A 5 -9.54 -4.47 -29.60
N ALA A 6 -8.49 -5.25 -29.81
CA ALA A 6 -7.69 -5.83 -28.74
C ALA A 6 -6.88 -4.73 -28.02
N LEU A 7 -6.41 -5.02 -26.79
CA LEU A 7 -5.68 -4.03 -25.97
C LEU A 7 -4.47 -3.44 -26.70
N ILE A 8 -3.68 -4.28 -27.37
CA ILE A 8 -2.49 -3.85 -28.10
C ILE A 8 -2.81 -2.90 -29.26
N ASN A 9 -4.01 -2.96 -29.85
CA ASN A 9 -4.44 -2.06 -30.94
C ASN A 9 -4.90 -0.69 -30.44
N ARG A 10 -5.03 -0.51 -29.12
CA ARG A 10 -5.32 0.79 -28.50
C ARG A 10 -4.08 1.55 -28.07
N MET A 11 -2.92 0.89 -28.11
CA MET A 11 -1.66 1.52 -27.79
C MET A 11 -1.17 2.32 -29.00
N PRO A 12 -0.70 3.57 -28.82
CA PRO A 12 -0.14 4.36 -29.91
C PRO A 12 1.31 3.95 -30.22
N GLY A 13 1.81 4.41 -31.37
CA GLY A 13 3.20 4.25 -31.76
C GLY A 13 3.47 3.09 -32.70
N ASP A 14 4.76 2.86 -32.97
CA ASP A 14 5.23 1.68 -33.70
C ASP A 14 5.01 0.38 -32.88
N GLU A 15 5.31 -0.77 -33.48
CA GLU A 15 5.12 -2.07 -32.83
C GLU A 15 5.79 -2.14 -31.44
N TRP A 16 7.04 -1.69 -31.34
CA TRP A 16 7.77 -1.73 -30.08
C TRP A 16 7.10 -0.83 -29.02
N GLN A 17 6.73 0.40 -29.39
CA GLN A 17 6.04 1.34 -28.51
C GLN A 17 4.67 0.84 -28.07
N ARG A 18 3.95 0.12 -28.93
CA ARG A 18 2.66 -0.49 -28.59
C ARG A 18 2.81 -1.55 -27.51
N PHE A 19 3.81 -2.41 -27.63
CA PHE A 19 4.12 -3.41 -26.61
C PHE A 19 4.66 -2.77 -25.32
N ALA A 20 5.48 -1.73 -25.41
CA ALA A 20 5.94 -0.98 -24.24
C ALA A 20 4.76 -0.35 -23.46
N ASN A 21 3.82 0.31 -24.16
CA ASN A 21 2.59 0.83 -23.57
C ASN A 21 1.74 -0.27 -22.92
N LEU A 22 1.62 -1.44 -23.55
CA LEU A 22 0.87 -2.57 -22.98
C LEU A 22 1.52 -3.06 -21.68
N ARG A 23 2.85 -3.20 -21.65
CA ARG A 23 3.61 -3.56 -20.44
C ARG A 23 3.46 -2.52 -19.35
N LEU A 24 3.58 -1.24 -19.69
CA LEU A 24 3.37 -0.12 -18.78
C LEU A 24 1.96 -0.19 -18.18
N MET A 25 0.93 -0.35 -19.01
CA MET A 25 -0.46 -0.41 -18.57
C MET A 25 -0.67 -1.56 -17.59
N PHE A 26 -0.11 -2.75 -17.87
CA PHE A 26 -0.23 -3.89 -16.95
C PHE A 26 0.50 -3.66 -15.64
N ALA A 27 1.74 -3.17 -15.66
CA ALA A 27 2.46 -2.87 -14.43
C ALA A 27 1.71 -1.82 -13.61
N TYR A 28 1.25 -0.73 -14.22
CA TYR A 28 0.42 0.27 -13.57
C TYR A 28 -0.87 -0.33 -12.99
N MET A 29 -1.56 -1.19 -13.73
CA MET A 29 -2.76 -1.89 -13.25
C MET A 29 -2.44 -2.74 -12.00
N TYR A 30 -1.32 -3.48 -12.01
CA TYR A 30 -0.90 -4.35 -10.93
C TYR A 30 -0.44 -3.59 -9.69
N THR A 31 0.22 -2.45 -9.87
CA THR A 31 0.75 -1.63 -8.79
C THR A 31 -0.23 -0.58 -8.28
N HIS A 32 -1.29 -0.26 -9.00
CA HIS A 32 -2.36 0.61 -8.49
C HIS A 32 -3.22 -0.09 -7.43
N PRO A 33 -3.85 0.60 -6.45
CA PRO A 33 -4.81 -0.02 -5.54
C PRO A 33 -6.00 -0.69 -6.25
N GLY A 34 -6.51 -1.78 -5.67
CA GLY A 34 -7.62 -2.58 -6.21
C GLY A 34 -7.22 -4.00 -6.62
N SER A 35 -8.20 -4.90 -6.76
CA SER A 35 -8.01 -6.26 -7.28
C SER A 35 -7.74 -6.26 -8.79
N LYS A 36 -7.11 -7.32 -9.30
CA LYS A 36 -6.71 -7.43 -10.71
C LYS A 36 -7.62 -8.40 -11.45
N LEU A 37 -8.05 -8.02 -12.64
CA LEU A 37 -8.81 -8.86 -13.55
C LEU A 37 -8.28 -8.61 -14.96
N LEU A 38 -7.87 -9.67 -15.64
CA LEU A 38 -7.42 -9.66 -17.03
C LEU A 38 -8.15 -10.77 -17.77
N PHE A 39 -8.73 -10.44 -18.92
CA PHE A 39 -9.38 -11.44 -19.78
C PHE A 39 -8.33 -12.16 -20.63
N MET A 40 -8.56 -13.45 -20.87
CA MET A 40 -7.68 -14.32 -21.63
C MET A 40 -7.36 -13.74 -23.03
N GLY A 41 -6.13 -13.94 -23.48
CA GLY A 41 -5.59 -13.28 -24.68
C GLY A 41 -4.89 -11.96 -24.40
N GLY A 42 -5.26 -11.26 -23.32
CA GLY A 42 -4.62 -10.00 -22.92
C GLY A 42 -3.19 -10.21 -22.43
N GLU A 43 -2.94 -11.31 -21.73
CA GLU A 43 -1.67 -11.66 -21.08
C GLU A 43 -0.51 -11.90 -22.04
N PHE A 44 -0.79 -12.10 -23.33
CA PHE A 44 0.22 -12.25 -24.37
C PHE A 44 0.07 -11.23 -25.49
N GLY A 45 -0.76 -10.21 -25.30
CA GLY A 45 -0.97 -9.16 -26.28
C GLY A 45 -1.59 -9.66 -27.58
N GLN A 46 -2.63 -10.49 -27.53
CA GLN A 46 -3.38 -10.89 -28.72
C GLN A 46 -3.77 -9.66 -29.55
N THR A 47 -3.57 -9.73 -30.87
CA THR A 47 -3.74 -8.59 -31.79
C THR A 47 -5.14 -8.52 -32.39
N THR A 48 -5.84 -9.65 -32.51
CA THR A 48 -7.24 -9.70 -32.95
C THR A 48 -8.20 -9.59 -31.78
N GLU A 49 -9.42 -9.10 -32.05
CA GLU A 49 -10.48 -9.17 -31.06
C GLU A 49 -10.78 -10.62 -30.68
N TRP A 50 -11.15 -10.86 -29.42
CA TRP A 50 -11.63 -12.17 -29.00
C TRP A 50 -12.82 -12.60 -29.87
N ASN A 51 -12.73 -13.82 -30.39
CA ASN A 51 -13.74 -14.46 -31.21
C ASN A 51 -14.08 -15.82 -30.57
N LEU A 52 -15.33 -16.01 -30.19
CA LEU A 52 -15.82 -17.22 -29.53
C LEU A 52 -15.60 -18.48 -30.39
N GLU A 53 -15.76 -18.39 -31.70
CA GLU A 53 -15.67 -19.53 -32.62
C GLU A 53 -14.23 -19.93 -32.92
N LYS A 54 -13.31 -18.95 -32.95
CA LYS A 54 -11.90 -19.18 -33.29
C LYS A 54 -11.02 -19.48 -32.08
N GLY A 55 -11.44 -19.08 -30.88
CA GLY A 55 -10.63 -19.18 -29.67
C GLY A 55 -9.48 -18.17 -29.64
N LEU A 56 -8.42 -18.52 -28.92
CA LEU A 56 -7.24 -17.67 -28.74
C LEU A 56 -6.14 -17.97 -29.76
N GLU A 57 -5.41 -16.93 -30.16
CA GLU A 57 -4.33 -17.02 -31.14
C GLU A 57 -3.00 -17.43 -30.49
N TRP A 58 -2.93 -18.66 -29.98
CA TRP A 58 -1.77 -19.17 -29.25
C TRP A 58 -0.46 -19.13 -30.03
N TRP A 59 -0.51 -19.20 -31.35
CA TRP A 59 0.65 -19.10 -32.22
C TRP A 59 1.42 -17.78 -32.05
N LEU A 60 0.77 -16.71 -31.57
CA LEU A 60 1.44 -15.43 -31.27
C LEU A 60 2.49 -15.56 -30.15
N ALA A 61 2.30 -16.46 -29.19
CA ALA A 61 3.21 -16.65 -28.06
C ALA A 61 4.62 -17.12 -28.46
N GLN A 62 4.80 -17.58 -29.71
CA GLN A 62 6.12 -17.93 -30.23
C GLN A 62 7.01 -16.71 -30.48
N TYR A 63 6.42 -15.53 -30.74
CA TYR A 63 7.17 -14.33 -31.08
C TYR A 63 7.68 -13.59 -29.82
N PRO A 64 8.87 -12.96 -29.88
CA PRO A 64 9.52 -12.38 -28.71
C PRO A 64 8.69 -11.34 -27.94
N LEU A 65 8.03 -10.41 -28.62
CA LEU A 65 7.27 -9.34 -27.96
C LEU A 65 6.05 -9.89 -27.18
N HIS A 66 5.32 -10.83 -27.78
CA HIS A 66 4.20 -11.51 -27.15
C HIS A 66 4.64 -12.33 -25.94
N ARG A 67 5.73 -13.09 -26.07
CA ARG A 67 6.35 -13.83 -24.96
C ARG A 67 6.81 -12.90 -23.84
N GLY A 68 7.38 -11.74 -24.20
CA GLY A 68 7.82 -10.74 -23.23
C GLY A 68 6.68 -10.19 -22.37
N VAL A 69 5.49 -9.99 -22.96
CA VAL A 69 4.28 -9.61 -22.19
C VAL A 69 3.84 -10.73 -21.25
N GLN A 70 3.87 -12.00 -21.71
CA GLN A 70 3.53 -13.15 -20.85
C GLN A 70 4.47 -13.25 -19.65
N GLU A 71 5.78 -13.13 -19.86
CA GLU A 71 6.76 -13.18 -18.78
C GLU A 71 6.56 -12.01 -17.81
N LEU A 72 6.27 -10.80 -18.31
CA LEU A 72 5.95 -9.68 -17.43
C LEU A 72 4.69 -9.96 -16.60
N VAL A 73 3.61 -10.44 -17.21
CA VAL A 73 2.37 -10.74 -16.48
C VAL A 73 2.59 -11.83 -15.44
N LYS A 74 3.40 -12.84 -15.74
CA LYS A 74 3.83 -13.87 -14.79
C LYS A 74 4.59 -13.25 -13.61
N ASP A 75 5.60 -12.43 -13.86
CA ASP A 75 6.40 -11.80 -12.81
C ASP A 75 5.59 -10.78 -11.98
N LEU A 76 4.67 -10.05 -12.60
CA LEU A 76 3.73 -9.18 -11.90
C LEU A 76 2.78 -9.96 -10.97
N ASN A 77 2.34 -11.15 -11.39
CA ASN A 77 1.54 -12.04 -10.53
C ASN A 77 2.37 -12.58 -9.35
N HIS A 78 3.64 -12.92 -9.56
CA HIS A 78 4.56 -13.31 -8.48
C HIS A 78 4.75 -12.16 -7.49
N LEU A 79 5.13 -10.97 -7.99
CA LEU A 79 5.30 -9.77 -7.18
C LEU A 79 4.03 -9.45 -6.37
N TYR A 80 2.85 -9.48 -7.01
CA TYR A 80 1.58 -9.17 -6.36
C TYR A 80 1.23 -10.14 -5.22
N ARG A 81 1.64 -11.42 -5.31
CA ARG A 81 1.42 -12.42 -4.25
C ARG A 81 2.40 -12.27 -3.09
N GLU A 82 3.66 -11.99 -3.40
CA GLU A 82 4.76 -11.93 -2.44
C GLU A 82 4.73 -10.61 -1.66
N GLN A 83 4.61 -9.48 -2.36
CA GLN A 83 4.71 -8.16 -1.77
C GLN A 83 3.40 -7.73 -1.08
N LYS A 84 3.42 -7.75 0.25
CA LYS A 84 2.24 -7.41 1.07
C LYS A 84 1.78 -5.97 0.92
N ALA A 85 2.68 -5.07 0.53
CA ALA A 85 2.36 -3.70 0.14
C ALA A 85 1.35 -3.62 -1.03
N LEU A 86 1.31 -4.61 -1.92
CA LEU A 86 0.43 -4.62 -3.08
C LEU A 86 -0.99 -5.13 -2.78
N ASN A 87 -1.18 -5.96 -1.75
CA ASN A 87 -2.46 -6.65 -1.52
C ASN A 87 -3.11 -6.43 -0.14
N ARG A 88 -2.36 -6.18 0.94
CA ARG A 88 -2.94 -6.12 2.31
C ARG A 88 -3.87 -4.94 2.54
N HIS A 89 -3.53 -3.78 2.00
CA HIS A 89 -4.26 -2.52 2.21
C HIS A 89 -4.84 -1.94 0.92
N GLN A 90 -5.17 -2.80 -0.06
CA GLN A 90 -5.66 -2.36 -1.37
C GLN A 90 -6.97 -1.54 -1.34
N PHE A 91 -7.74 -1.62 -0.25
CA PHE A 91 -8.99 -0.87 -0.06
C PHE A 91 -8.90 0.15 1.09
N SER A 92 -7.68 0.46 1.56
CA SER A 92 -7.44 1.48 2.58
C SER A 92 -6.55 2.57 2.00
N ALA A 93 -6.89 3.83 2.27
CA ALA A 93 -6.04 4.97 1.92
C ALA A 93 -4.62 4.87 2.50
N GLU A 94 -4.41 4.11 3.59
CA GLU A 94 -3.09 3.89 4.17
C GLU A 94 -2.16 3.07 3.26
N GLY A 95 -2.71 2.22 2.41
CA GLY A 95 -1.95 1.33 1.52
C GLY A 95 -1.38 2.01 0.28
N PHE A 96 -1.66 3.29 0.10
CA PHE A 96 -1.24 4.10 -1.03
C PHE A 96 -0.80 5.49 -0.56
N SER A 97 0.09 6.13 -1.31
CA SER A 97 0.38 7.56 -1.19
C SER A 97 1.00 8.04 -2.47
N TRP A 98 0.59 9.19 -2.99
CA TRP A 98 1.37 9.85 -4.04
C TRP A 98 2.75 10.25 -3.49
N ILE A 99 3.76 10.13 -4.33
CA ILE A 99 5.06 10.81 -4.17
C ILE A 99 4.99 12.08 -5.01
N ASP A 100 4.70 11.92 -6.31
CA ASP A 100 4.42 13.04 -7.22
C ASP A 100 3.44 12.62 -8.32
N HIS A 101 2.42 13.43 -8.52
CA HIS A 101 1.41 13.28 -9.57
C HIS A 101 1.27 14.55 -10.42
N SER A 102 2.16 15.53 -10.22
CA SER A 102 2.06 16.88 -10.77
C SER A 102 2.96 17.12 -11.98
N ASP A 103 3.91 16.21 -12.26
CA ASP A 103 4.82 16.32 -13.41
C ASP A 103 4.15 15.94 -14.74
N SER A 104 3.18 16.77 -15.14
CA SER A 104 2.48 16.66 -16.42
C SER A 104 3.39 16.96 -17.61
N ARG A 105 4.41 17.82 -17.43
CA ARG A 105 5.36 18.19 -18.49
C ARG A 105 6.17 16.99 -18.96
N ASN A 106 6.57 16.14 -18.03
CA ASN A 106 7.31 14.92 -18.35
C ASN A 106 6.40 13.69 -18.48
N CYS A 107 5.12 13.82 -18.13
CA CYS A 107 4.15 12.74 -17.96
C CYS A 107 4.75 11.60 -17.11
N VAL A 108 5.24 11.95 -15.93
CA VAL A 108 5.76 10.99 -14.94
C VAL A 108 4.86 11.01 -13.71
N MET A 109 4.55 9.83 -13.19
CA MET A 109 3.84 9.68 -11.92
C MET A 109 4.60 8.74 -11.01
N SER A 110 4.64 9.05 -9.71
CA SER A 110 5.26 8.20 -8.71
C SER A 110 4.44 8.10 -7.44
N TYR A 111 4.44 6.93 -6.84
CA TYR A 111 3.64 6.65 -5.64
C TYR A 111 4.21 5.51 -4.81
N LEU A 112 3.80 5.47 -3.54
CA LEU A 112 4.09 4.42 -2.58
C LEU A 112 2.96 3.41 -2.53
N ARG A 113 3.34 2.13 -2.45
CA ARG A 113 2.49 1.05 -1.98
C ARG A 113 2.95 0.62 -0.60
N LYS A 114 2.01 0.50 0.33
CA LYS A 114 2.28 0.26 1.75
C LYS A 114 1.44 -0.89 2.29
N GLY A 115 2.05 -1.71 3.13
CA GLY A 115 1.36 -2.73 3.91
C GLY A 115 1.16 -2.25 5.35
N THR A 116 1.26 -3.17 6.30
CA THR A 116 1.30 -2.83 7.73
C THR A 116 2.63 -2.16 8.08
N LEU A 117 2.80 -1.73 9.34
CA LEU A 117 4.06 -1.14 9.82
C LEU A 117 5.27 -2.06 9.70
N ASP A 118 5.05 -3.37 9.65
CA ASP A 118 6.11 -4.38 9.51
C ASP A 118 6.44 -4.70 8.05
N ASP A 119 5.60 -4.25 7.10
CA ASP A 119 5.81 -4.48 5.68
C ASP A 119 6.69 -3.39 5.07
N GLN A 120 7.57 -3.80 4.17
CA GLN A 120 8.36 -2.86 3.40
C GLN A 120 7.48 -2.11 2.38
N PRO A 121 7.64 -0.79 2.25
CA PRO A 121 6.97 -0.05 1.20
C PRO A 121 7.62 -0.35 -0.17
N LEU A 122 6.83 -0.25 -1.24
CA LEU A 122 7.33 -0.20 -2.60
C LEU A 122 7.20 1.22 -3.14
N VAL A 123 8.20 1.65 -3.91
CA VAL A 123 8.13 2.89 -4.70
C VAL A 123 7.85 2.50 -6.14
N VAL A 124 6.84 3.12 -6.74
CA VAL A 124 6.47 2.88 -8.13
C VAL A 124 6.65 4.17 -8.90
N VAL A 125 7.29 4.10 -10.06
CA VAL A 125 7.55 5.24 -10.94
C VAL A 125 7.14 4.86 -12.36
N CYS A 126 6.24 5.63 -12.96
CA CYS A 126 5.72 5.42 -14.30
C CYS A 126 6.19 6.55 -15.22
N ASN A 127 6.86 6.23 -16.33
CA ASN A 127 7.16 7.16 -17.42
C ASN A 127 6.22 6.90 -18.60
N PHE A 128 5.25 7.77 -18.82
CA PHE A 128 4.23 7.61 -19.85
C PHE A 128 4.64 8.18 -21.22
N THR A 129 5.93 8.48 -21.42
CA THR A 129 6.46 9.01 -22.70
C THR A 129 7.53 8.09 -23.27
N PRO A 130 7.74 8.08 -24.61
CA PRO A 130 8.83 7.33 -25.24
C PRO A 130 10.20 7.98 -25.04
N ILE A 131 10.32 9.00 -24.20
CA ILE A 131 11.57 9.71 -23.93
C ILE A 131 12.16 9.13 -22.65
N ALA A 132 13.35 8.53 -22.75
CA ALA A 132 14.13 8.10 -21.60
C ALA A 132 14.59 9.33 -20.79
N ARG A 133 14.64 9.20 -19.45
CA ARG A 133 14.97 10.32 -18.56
C ARG A 133 16.10 9.93 -17.64
N GLU A 134 17.29 10.44 -17.90
CA GLU A 134 18.45 10.24 -17.03
C GLU A 134 18.40 11.15 -15.81
N ASN A 135 19.05 10.73 -14.73
CA ASN A 135 19.22 11.49 -13.49
C ASN A 135 17.90 12.01 -12.87
N TYR A 136 16.78 11.34 -13.13
CA TYR A 136 15.46 11.72 -12.64
C TYR A 136 15.34 11.43 -11.14
N GLN A 137 15.10 12.47 -10.35
CA GLN A 137 15.05 12.37 -8.90
C GLN A 137 13.67 11.97 -8.39
N VAL A 138 13.60 10.95 -7.54
CA VAL A 138 12.36 10.46 -6.91
C VAL A 138 12.51 10.40 -5.40
N GLY A 139 11.52 10.94 -4.68
CA GLY A 139 11.48 10.88 -3.22
C GLY A 139 11.23 9.46 -2.70
N VAL A 140 11.98 9.02 -1.69
CA VAL A 140 11.84 7.69 -1.07
C VAL A 140 11.77 7.76 0.46
N PRO A 141 10.98 6.87 1.11
CA PRO A 141 10.71 6.97 2.54
C PRO A 141 11.83 6.44 3.43
N LEU A 142 12.75 5.63 2.89
CA LEU A 142 13.77 4.91 3.65
C LEU A 142 15.18 5.23 3.14
N GLN A 143 16.11 5.46 4.07
CA GLN A 143 17.54 5.58 3.80
C GLN A 143 18.16 4.19 3.71
N THR A 144 18.04 3.57 2.55
CA THR A 144 18.52 2.22 2.26
C THR A 144 18.92 2.15 0.80
N LEU A 145 19.57 1.05 0.44
CA LEU A 145 19.65 0.62 -0.95
C LEU A 145 18.27 0.16 -1.45
N TRP A 146 17.94 0.52 -2.67
CA TRP A 146 16.72 0.14 -3.39
C TRP A 146 17.09 -0.67 -4.63
N LYS A 147 16.41 -1.77 -4.90
CA LYS A 147 16.58 -2.53 -6.16
C LYS A 147 15.34 -2.45 -7.01
N GLU A 148 15.51 -2.58 -8.33
CA GLU A 148 14.41 -2.75 -9.28
C GLU A 148 13.81 -4.15 -9.09
N ALA A 149 12.66 -4.25 -8.42
CA ALA A 149 11.90 -5.49 -8.30
C ALA A 149 11.24 -5.86 -9.64
N ILE A 150 10.78 -4.84 -10.38
CA ILE A 150 10.30 -4.95 -11.75
C ILE A 150 10.78 -3.71 -12.50
N ASN A 151 11.37 -3.92 -13.68
CA ASN A 151 11.54 -2.90 -14.70
C ASN A 151 10.89 -3.39 -15.99
N THR A 152 9.79 -2.75 -16.42
CA THR A 152 9.04 -3.21 -17.60
C THR A 152 9.77 -3.02 -18.93
N ASP A 153 10.92 -2.34 -18.92
CA ASP A 153 11.77 -2.15 -20.10
C ASP A 153 12.96 -3.12 -20.17
N GLU A 154 13.04 -4.10 -19.26
CA GLU A 154 14.03 -5.17 -19.37
C GLU A 154 13.89 -5.94 -20.69
N GLN A 155 15.04 -6.34 -21.27
CA GLN A 155 15.08 -7.05 -22.56
C GLN A 155 14.29 -8.37 -22.53
N ARG A 156 14.21 -9.05 -21.37
CA ARG A 156 13.40 -10.28 -21.23
C ARG A 156 11.90 -10.05 -21.47
N TYR A 157 11.43 -8.81 -21.32
CA TYR A 157 10.05 -8.42 -21.63
C TYR A 157 9.89 -7.78 -23.01
N GLY A 158 10.97 -7.70 -23.80
CA GLY A 158 11.00 -7.01 -25.09
C GLY A 158 11.09 -5.48 -24.98
N GLY A 159 11.68 -4.97 -23.89
CA GLY A 159 12.04 -3.56 -23.75
C GLY A 159 13.41 -3.21 -24.36
N SER A 160 13.82 -1.95 -24.22
CA SER A 160 15.09 -1.44 -24.76
C SER A 160 16.30 -1.86 -23.93
N GLY A 161 16.10 -2.28 -22.68
CA GLY A 161 17.15 -2.71 -21.76
C GLY A 161 17.75 -1.57 -20.94
N VAL A 162 17.12 -0.40 -20.91
CA VAL A 162 17.55 0.67 -20.00
C VAL A 162 17.27 0.23 -18.56
N THR A 163 18.29 0.26 -17.73
CA THR A 163 18.23 -0.18 -16.32
C THR A 163 19.08 0.73 -15.44
N ASN A 164 18.76 0.76 -14.15
CA ASN A 164 19.50 1.51 -13.13
C ASN A 164 20.72 0.75 -12.56
N SER A 165 21.39 -0.06 -13.39
CA SER A 165 22.56 -0.93 -13.10
C SER A 165 22.31 -2.17 -12.23
N GLU A 166 23.23 -3.14 -12.24
CA GLU A 166 23.16 -4.35 -11.39
C GLU A 166 23.30 -4.03 -9.89
N GLU A 167 23.89 -2.88 -9.57
CA GLU A 167 24.08 -2.41 -8.21
C GLU A 167 22.85 -1.65 -7.71
N ALA A 168 22.52 -1.83 -6.43
CA ALA A 168 21.33 -1.22 -5.87
C ALA A 168 21.46 0.30 -5.73
N LEU A 169 20.35 1.00 -5.93
CA LEU A 169 20.22 2.45 -5.87
C LEU A 169 20.36 2.96 -4.44
N GLN A 170 21.37 3.78 -4.17
CA GLN A 170 21.60 4.38 -2.87
C GLN A 170 20.70 5.59 -2.62
N ALA A 171 19.84 5.51 -1.59
CA ALA A 171 19.08 6.66 -1.11
C ALA A 171 20.03 7.70 -0.49
N ARG A 172 19.88 8.96 -0.92
CA ARG A 172 20.61 10.13 -0.42
C ARG A 172 19.78 10.87 0.64
N ASP A 173 20.46 11.48 1.61
CA ASP A 173 19.85 12.32 2.65
C ASP A 173 19.47 13.70 2.09
N GLU A 174 18.47 13.69 1.21
CA GLU A 174 17.99 14.84 0.48
C GLU A 174 16.47 14.77 0.37
N LYS A 175 15.79 15.75 0.97
CA LYS A 175 14.32 15.82 0.98
C LYS A 175 13.80 16.16 -0.40
N TRP A 176 12.94 15.31 -0.95
CA TRP A 176 12.36 15.49 -2.27
C TRP A 176 10.94 14.95 -2.31
N GLN A 177 10.03 15.63 -3.04
CA GLN A 177 8.63 15.18 -3.24
C GLN A 177 7.92 14.76 -1.93
N GLY A 178 8.12 15.52 -0.86
CA GLY A 178 7.53 15.24 0.46
C GLY A 178 8.10 14.01 1.19
N GLN A 179 9.15 13.38 0.67
CA GLN A 179 9.87 12.27 1.29
C GLN A 179 11.18 12.75 1.95
N PRO A 180 11.65 12.06 3.00
CA PRO A 180 12.88 12.43 3.70
C PRO A 180 14.17 12.18 2.90
N TYR A 181 14.15 11.25 1.96
CA TYR A 181 15.31 10.84 1.15
C TYR A 181 14.94 10.88 -0.33
N SER A 182 15.94 10.76 -1.21
CA SER A 182 15.72 10.64 -2.65
C SER A 182 16.69 9.66 -3.30
N VAL A 183 16.29 9.14 -4.46
CA VAL A 183 17.15 8.37 -5.36
C VAL A 183 17.16 9.04 -6.72
N SER A 184 18.27 8.94 -7.44
CA SER A 184 18.38 9.38 -8.83
C SER A 184 18.28 8.15 -9.74
N LEU A 185 17.39 8.22 -10.73
CA LEU A 185 17.04 7.11 -11.61
C LEU A 185 17.21 7.51 -13.07
N THR A 186 17.63 6.58 -13.89
CA THR A 186 17.32 6.57 -15.31
C THR A 186 15.94 5.93 -15.49
N LEU A 187 14.94 6.71 -15.89
CA LEU A 187 13.61 6.21 -16.24
C LEU A 187 13.63 5.72 -17.69
N PRO A 188 13.36 4.43 -17.94
CA PRO A 188 13.22 3.93 -19.29
C PRO A 188 12.03 4.56 -20.03
N PRO A 189 12.02 4.55 -21.36
CA PRO A 189 10.89 5.03 -22.16
C PRO A 189 9.67 4.10 -22.00
N LEU A 190 8.47 4.67 -21.88
CA LEU A 190 7.20 3.94 -21.78
C LEU A 190 7.25 2.77 -20.77
N SER A 191 7.72 3.04 -19.55
CA SER A 191 7.95 2.01 -18.54
C SER A 191 7.33 2.28 -17.18
N VAL A 192 7.29 1.22 -16.37
CA VAL A 192 7.11 1.29 -14.92
C VAL A 192 8.33 0.65 -14.25
N LEU A 193 8.88 1.36 -13.27
CA LEU A 193 9.84 0.83 -12.32
C LEU A 193 9.14 0.59 -10.99
N VAL A 194 9.34 -0.60 -10.41
CA VAL A 194 8.95 -0.92 -9.03
C VAL A 194 10.20 -1.13 -8.22
N LEU A 195 10.45 -0.25 -7.26
CA LEU A 195 11.61 -0.32 -6.38
C LEU A 195 11.22 -0.94 -5.04
N GLU A 196 12.06 -1.86 -4.58
CA GLU A 196 11.95 -2.46 -3.25
C GLU A 196 13.22 -2.20 -2.41
N PRO A 197 13.08 -1.97 -1.10
CA PRO A 197 14.23 -1.72 -0.23
C PRO A 197 14.98 -3.02 0.09
N LEU A 198 16.31 -2.98 0.07
CA LEU A 198 17.16 -4.15 0.37
C LEU A 198 17.31 -4.46 1.86
N SER A 199 17.07 -3.51 2.77
CA SER A 199 17.22 -3.77 4.21
C SER A 199 15.90 -4.21 4.87
N GLY A 200 15.88 -5.45 5.35
CA GLY A 200 14.73 -6.13 5.96
C GLY A 200 14.26 -5.60 7.32
N LYS A 201 14.46 -4.33 7.66
CA LYS A 201 13.96 -3.72 8.89
C LYS A 201 13.12 -2.49 8.58
N GLY A 202 11.81 -2.68 8.40
CA GLY A 202 10.78 -1.63 8.41
C GLY A 202 10.60 -0.95 9.78
N LYS A 203 11.67 -0.81 10.58
CA LYS A 203 11.59 -0.26 11.93
C LYS A 203 11.93 1.22 11.91
N LYS A 204 10.89 2.04 12.14
CA LYS A 204 10.87 3.47 12.55
C LYS A 204 10.82 4.56 11.49
N ALA A 205 11.07 4.32 10.21
CA ALA A 205 11.10 5.40 9.21
C ALA A 205 9.71 5.84 8.71
N LEU A 206 8.74 4.91 8.59
CA LEU A 206 7.38 5.26 8.12
C LEU A 206 6.60 6.14 9.11
N ALA A 207 6.99 6.15 10.40
CA ALA A 207 6.35 6.97 11.43
C ALA A 207 6.75 8.47 11.38
N LYS A 208 7.84 8.83 10.69
CA LYS A 208 8.29 10.22 10.54
C LYS A 208 7.78 10.90 9.26
N ALA A 209 7.49 10.14 8.20
CA ALA A 209 6.96 10.68 6.95
C ALA A 209 5.51 11.21 7.04
N THR A 210 4.80 10.94 8.13
CA THR A 210 3.39 11.37 8.34
C THR A 210 3.23 12.78 8.92
N THR A 211 4.30 13.60 8.95
CA THR A 211 4.23 14.99 9.45
C THR A 211 4.56 16.03 8.38
N VAL A 212 3.86 15.96 7.24
CA VAL A 212 3.70 17.12 6.36
C VAL A 212 2.26 17.62 6.51
N LYS A 213 2.12 18.85 6.99
CA LYS A 213 0.85 19.56 7.17
C LYS A 213 0.09 19.64 5.83
N PRO A 214 -1.19 19.22 5.78
CA PRO A 214 -2.09 19.61 4.72
C PRO A 214 -2.38 21.11 4.81
N GLN A 215 -2.29 21.85 3.71
CA GLN A 215 -3.05 23.09 3.57
C GLN A 215 -4.55 22.71 3.53
N ALA A 216 -5.31 23.27 4.49
CA ALA A 216 -6.74 23.00 4.73
C ALA A 216 -7.64 23.70 3.68
N ALA A 217 -8.93 23.36 3.45
CA ALA A 217 -10.01 22.82 4.30
C ALA A 217 -11.15 22.26 3.37
N PRO A 218 -12.32 21.71 3.85
CA PRO A 218 -12.81 21.47 5.22
C PRO A 218 -13.22 19.99 5.51
N ALA A 219 -13.70 19.76 6.73
CA ALA A 219 -13.77 18.51 7.49
C ALA A 219 -14.91 17.52 7.16
N ALA A 220 -14.68 16.21 7.39
CA ALA A 220 -15.37 15.39 8.43
C ALA A 220 -15.10 13.85 8.30
N LYS A 221 -14.49 13.29 9.36
CA LYS A 221 -14.65 11.97 10.07
C LYS A 221 -15.35 10.80 9.33
N SER A 222 -14.99 9.52 9.44
CA SER A 222 -14.03 8.74 10.25
C SER A 222 -14.04 7.27 9.77
N LYS A 223 -12.89 6.57 9.80
CA LYS A 223 -12.79 5.10 9.68
C LYS A 223 -13.20 4.41 10.98
N GLN A 224 -13.71 3.16 10.90
CA GLN A 224 -13.02 2.04 11.55
C GLN A 224 -13.37 0.66 10.97
N ALA A 225 -12.36 -0.21 10.96
CA ALA A 225 -12.40 -1.57 10.44
C ALA A 225 -12.40 -2.63 11.57
N LYS A 226 -13.03 -3.79 11.29
CA LYS A 226 -12.62 -5.19 11.62
C LYS A 226 -12.41 -5.54 13.12
N PRO A 227 -11.98 -6.76 13.54
CA PRO A 227 -12.18 -8.19 13.18
C PRO A 227 -12.27 -9.13 14.46
N LYS A 228 -12.15 -10.47 14.29
CA LYS A 228 -11.32 -11.47 15.06
C LYS A 228 -11.72 -12.94 14.74
N ALA A 229 -10.98 -14.02 15.06
CA ALA A 229 -10.24 -14.31 16.31
C ALA A 229 -9.26 -15.51 16.22
N SER A 230 -8.27 -15.53 17.14
CA SER A 230 -8.01 -16.67 18.06
C SER A 230 -7.30 -16.18 19.34
N LYS A 231 -7.37 -17.00 20.40
CA LYS A 231 -7.43 -16.62 21.83
C LYS A 231 -6.09 -16.79 22.57
N ALA A 232 -5.63 -15.72 23.23
CA ALA A 232 -4.98 -15.68 24.55
C ALA A 232 -4.66 -14.20 24.87
N THR A 233 -5.12 -13.68 26.01
CA THR A 233 -4.82 -12.31 26.45
C THR A 233 -3.37 -12.24 26.95
N ALA A 234 -2.48 -11.62 26.18
CA ALA A 234 -1.11 -11.37 26.61
C ALA A 234 -1.10 -10.28 27.71
N LYS A 235 -0.35 -10.52 28.80
CA LYS A 235 -0.16 -9.51 29.86
C LYS A 235 0.64 -8.32 29.29
N PRO A 236 0.26 -7.06 29.56
CA PRO A 236 0.93 -5.90 28.97
C PRO A 236 2.40 -5.78 29.43
N SER A 237 3.30 -5.46 28.51
CA SER A 237 4.71 -5.14 28.80
C SER A 237 4.83 -3.82 29.59
N ALA A 238 6.00 -3.54 30.18
CA ALA A 238 6.21 -2.35 31.01
C ALA A 238 5.83 -1.03 30.30
N GLY A 239 6.18 -0.90 29.00
CA GLY A 239 5.80 0.26 28.19
C GLY A 239 4.30 0.33 27.88
N GLN A 240 3.64 -0.83 27.69
CA GLN A 240 2.19 -0.91 27.49
C GLN A 240 1.42 -0.57 28.78
N SER A 241 1.95 -0.96 29.93
CA SER A 241 1.38 -0.60 31.23
C SER A 241 1.46 0.91 31.48
N GLN A 242 2.57 1.57 31.14
CA GLN A 242 2.70 3.03 31.24
C GLN A 242 1.71 3.78 30.34
N LEU A 243 1.48 3.30 29.11
CA LEU A 243 0.47 3.84 28.19
C LEU A 243 -0.96 3.67 28.71
N LEU A 244 -1.30 2.50 29.26
CA LEU A 244 -2.60 2.27 29.90
C LEU A 244 -2.76 3.08 31.20
N GLN A 245 -1.68 3.41 31.90
CA GLN A 245 -1.74 4.30 33.06
C GLN A 245 -1.99 5.77 32.66
N ALA A 246 -1.69 6.16 31.43
CA ALA A 246 -1.89 7.52 30.93
C ALA A 246 -3.39 7.90 30.78
N VAL A 247 -4.28 6.92 30.60
CA VAL A 247 -5.74 7.16 30.64
C VAL A 247 -6.27 7.39 32.05
N GLY A 248 -5.47 7.12 33.09
CA GLY A 248 -5.76 7.43 34.49
C GLY A 248 -5.48 6.24 35.41
N LYS A 249 -5.24 6.51 36.69
CA LYS A 249 -5.06 5.47 37.73
C LYS A 249 -6.42 4.94 38.18
N ALA A 250 -6.46 3.67 38.57
CA ALA A 250 -7.64 3.06 39.16
C ALA A 250 -8.03 3.82 40.44
N GLY A 251 -9.19 4.47 40.43
CA GLY A 251 -9.81 5.00 41.65
C GLY A 251 -10.46 3.86 42.44
N ALA A 252 -10.69 4.07 43.75
CA ALA A 252 -11.32 3.07 44.63
C ALA A 252 -12.77 2.70 44.23
N LYS A 253 -13.41 3.52 43.38
CA LYS A 253 -14.79 3.31 42.90
C LYS A 253 -14.76 2.84 41.44
N LYS A 254 -15.24 1.62 41.21
CA LYS A 254 -15.38 1.01 39.89
C LYS A 254 -16.73 1.40 39.28
N ASP A 255 -16.73 1.86 38.04
CA ASP A 255 -17.95 2.13 37.29
C ASP A 255 -18.46 0.85 36.62
N ASP A 256 -19.77 0.79 36.39
CA ASP A 256 -20.37 -0.28 35.59
C ASP A 256 -20.15 0.01 34.10
N LEU A 257 -19.06 -0.52 33.53
CA LEU A 257 -18.70 -0.27 32.13
C LEU A 257 -19.71 -0.86 31.14
N LYS A 258 -20.58 -1.78 31.58
CA LYS A 258 -21.66 -2.34 30.73
C LYS A 258 -22.73 -1.30 30.37
N LYS A 259 -22.77 -0.14 31.06
CA LYS A 259 -23.60 1.00 30.66
C LYS A 259 -23.15 1.61 29.32
N ILE A 260 -21.93 1.32 28.86
CA ILE A 260 -21.45 1.70 27.52
C ILE A 260 -21.86 0.61 26.52
N LYS A 261 -22.63 1.03 25.50
CA LYS A 261 -23.04 0.16 24.41
C LYS A 261 -21.81 -0.42 23.71
N GLY A 262 -21.76 -1.75 23.61
CA GLY A 262 -20.64 -2.50 23.02
C GLY A 262 -19.73 -3.19 24.05
N ILE A 263 -19.85 -2.86 25.34
CA ILE A 263 -19.14 -3.51 26.44
C ILE A 263 -20.07 -4.50 27.16
N GLY A 264 -19.88 -5.79 26.92
CA GLY A 264 -20.57 -6.85 27.67
C GLY A 264 -19.75 -7.36 28.87
N PRO A 265 -20.30 -8.25 29.73
CA PRO A 265 -19.64 -8.74 30.94
C PRO A 265 -18.24 -9.32 30.70
N LYS A 266 -18.06 -10.05 29.59
CA LYS A 266 -16.76 -10.62 29.20
C LYS A 266 -15.74 -9.55 28.81
N LEU A 267 -16.17 -8.49 28.15
CA LEU A 267 -15.29 -7.42 27.70
C LEU A 267 -14.92 -6.48 28.85
N GLU A 268 -15.89 -6.22 29.74
CA GLU A 268 -15.65 -5.54 31.00
C GLU A 268 -14.61 -6.27 31.85
N ALA A 269 -14.70 -7.59 32.00
CA ALA A 269 -13.70 -8.38 32.72
C ALA A 269 -12.28 -8.19 32.16
N LEU A 270 -12.13 -8.24 30.83
CA LEU A 270 -10.82 -8.06 30.19
C LEU A 270 -10.29 -6.63 30.30
N LEU A 271 -11.15 -5.61 30.24
CA LEU A 271 -10.77 -4.21 30.47
C LEU A 271 -10.29 -3.99 31.91
N ASN A 272 -10.95 -4.64 32.87
CA ASN A 272 -10.53 -4.61 34.27
C ASN A 272 -9.17 -5.30 34.49
N GLU A 273 -8.86 -6.38 33.74
CA GLU A 273 -7.52 -7.00 33.76
C GLU A 273 -6.43 -6.05 33.21
N LEU A 274 -6.81 -5.16 32.29
CA LEU A 274 -5.93 -4.14 31.71
C LEU A 274 -5.84 -2.86 32.54
N GLY A 275 -6.50 -2.80 33.70
CA GLY A 275 -6.45 -1.65 34.61
C GLY A 275 -7.45 -0.53 34.31
N ILE A 276 -8.46 -0.80 33.46
CA ILE A 276 -9.48 0.16 33.06
C ILE A 276 -10.78 -0.17 33.79
N TYR A 277 -11.19 0.71 34.72
CA TYR A 277 -12.29 0.47 35.66
C TYR A 277 -13.36 1.56 35.66
N THR A 278 -13.11 2.72 35.05
CA THR A 278 -13.95 3.92 35.20
C THR A 278 -14.33 4.55 33.87
N PHE A 279 -15.47 5.25 33.84
CA PHE A 279 -15.86 6.10 32.71
C PHE A 279 -14.86 7.23 32.49
N ALA A 280 -14.22 7.73 33.56
CA ALA A 280 -13.17 8.74 33.46
C ALA A 280 -11.97 8.25 32.63
N GLN A 281 -11.50 7.01 32.86
CA GLN A 281 -10.42 6.42 32.07
C GLN A 281 -10.85 6.21 30.61
N MET A 282 -12.04 5.65 30.40
CA MET A 282 -12.60 5.42 29.06
C MET A 282 -12.77 6.72 28.27
N SER A 283 -13.14 7.82 28.94
CA SER A 283 -13.35 9.13 28.31
C SER A 283 -12.06 9.75 27.74
N LYS A 284 -10.90 9.33 28.23
CA LYS A 284 -9.58 9.85 27.88
C LYS A 284 -8.85 9.00 26.84
N MET A 285 -9.42 7.88 26.39
CA MET A 285 -8.78 7.01 25.41
C MET A 285 -8.54 7.77 24.10
N THR A 286 -7.28 7.79 23.64
CA THR A 286 -6.90 8.25 22.31
C THR A 286 -6.82 7.06 21.36
N LEU A 287 -6.58 7.35 20.07
CA LEU A 287 -6.39 6.32 19.05
C LEU A 287 -5.31 5.30 19.44
N ARG A 288 -4.24 5.76 20.11
CA ARG A 288 -3.12 4.90 20.52
C ARG A 288 -3.52 3.93 21.63
N GLU A 289 -4.30 4.35 22.62
CA GLU A 289 -4.77 3.45 23.68
C GLU A 289 -5.82 2.47 23.15
N TYR A 290 -6.65 2.87 22.18
CA TYR A 290 -7.54 1.94 21.49
C TYR A 290 -6.79 0.86 20.74
N GLU A 291 -5.77 1.22 19.96
CA GLU A 291 -4.93 0.26 19.23
C GLU A 291 -4.22 -0.71 20.19
N LEU A 292 -3.75 -0.20 21.33
CA LEU A 292 -3.13 -1.03 22.37
C LEU A 292 -4.12 -2.00 23.01
N VAL A 293 -5.29 -1.52 23.45
CA VAL A 293 -6.35 -2.36 24.02
C VAL A 293 -6.82 -3.40 23.01
N ASP A 294 -7.00 -3.03 21.75
CA ASP A 294 -7.38 -3.93 20.68
C ASP A 294 -6.34 -5.04 20.45
N SER A 295 -5.04 -4.68 20.48
CA SER A 295 -3.94 -5.62 20.35
C SER A 295 -3.91 -6.66 21.48
N LEU A 296 -4.24 -6.25 22.71
CA LEU A 296 -4.21 -7.12 23.88
C LEU A 296 -5.46 -8.00 23.99
N LEU A 297 -6.62 -7.48 23.59
CA LEU A 297 -7.91 -8.14 23.77
C LEU A 297 -8.22 -9.21 22.73
N SER A 298 -7.25 -9.87 22.09
CA SER A 298 -7.24 -10.79 20.90
C SER A 298 -8.54 -11.43 20.32
N SER A 299 -9.69 -11.41 21.02
CA SER A 299 -11.10 -11.71 20.63
C SER A 299 -12.05 -10.49 20.35
N PHE A 300 -11.71 -9.24 20.71
CA PHE A 300 -12.46 -8.01 20.33
C PHE A 300 -11.56 -6.85 19.82
N GLN A 301 -11.33 -6.68 18.52
CA GLN A 301 -10.48 -5.63 17.92
C GLN A 301 -11.42 -4.66 17.20
N GLY A 302 -11.07 -3.38 17.15
CA GLY A 302 -11.79 -2.34 16.42
C GLY A 302 -13.17 -2.00 16.98
N ARG A 303 -13.57 -2.55 18.14
CA ARG A 303 -14.88 -2.21 18.74
C ARG A 303 -14.85 -0.87 19.48
N GLY A 304 -13.68 -0.50 20.00
CA GLY A 304 -13.48 0.71 20.79
C GLY A 304 -13.80 2.02 20.06
N GLN A 305 -13.24 2.28 18.85
CA GLN A 305 -13.69 3.47 18.09
C GLN A 305 -15.03 3.22 17.41
N ARG A 306 -15.28 2.02 16.86
CA ARG A 306 -16.52 1.76 16.10
C ARG A 306 -17.76 2.07 16.94
N ASP A 307 -17.73 1.70 18.22
CA ASP A 307 -18.85 1.93 19.14
C ASP A 307 -18.70 3.22 19.97
N ASP A 308 -17.69 4.07 19.69
CA ASP A 308 -17.41 5.35 20.38
C ASP A 308 -17.47 5.28 21.92
N TRP A 309 -16.70 4.38 22.52
CA TRP A 309 -16.73 4.19 23.97
C TRP A 309 -16.34 5.45 24.75
N ALA A 310 -15.38 6.23 24.27
CA ALA A 310 -14.96 7.48 24.92
C ALA A 310 -16.07 8.55 24.89
N GLY A 311 -16.81 8.67 23.78
CA GLY A 311 -17.97 9.56 23.70
C GLY A 311 -19.10 9.18 24.65
N GLN A 312 -19.41 7.87 24.74
CA GLN A 312 -20.43 7.38 25.67
C GLN A 312 -20.01 7.55 27.14
N ALA A 313 -18.76 7.25 27.46
CA ALA A 313 -18.21 7.47 28.80
C ALA A 313 -18.31 8.96 29.21
N ARG A 314 -18.00 9.89 28.29
CA ARG A 314 -18.19 11.34 28.52
C ARG A 314 -19.62 11.74 28.80
N LYS A 315 -20.62 11.04 28.25
CA LYS A 315 -22.04 11.31 28.53
C LYS A 315 -22.50 10.76 29.88
N LEU A 316 -21.89 9.67 30.35
CA LEU A 316 -22.17 9.07 31.65
C LEU A 316 -21.46 9.78 32.81
N LEU A 317 -20.45 10.59 32.50
CA LEU A 317 -19.77 11.49 33.44
C LEU A 317 -20.48 12.84 33.61
N LYS A 318 -21.47 13.15 32.75
CA LYS A 318 -22.35 14.32 32.87
C LYS A 318 -23.58 13.95 33.69
#